data_AF-A0A8U0HPH6-F1
#
_entry.id   AF-A0A8U0HPH6-F1
#
_cell.length_a   1.000
_cell.length_b   1.000
_cell.length_c   1.000
_cell.angle_alpha   90.00
_cell.angle_beta   90.00
_cell.angle_gamma   90.00
#
_symmetry.space_group_name_H-M   'P 1'
#
loop_
_entity.id
_entity.type
_entity.pdbx_description
1 polymer ?
#
loop_
_entity_poly.entity_id
_entity_poly.type
_entity_poly.pdbx_seq_one_letter_code
_entity_poly.pdbx_strand_id
1 'polypeptide(L)'
;MRDEERLDSVSTPLADQADDIIDDETGWTELAEQLDVSRYQHRDTHPEWHDGTPFRPMFLAYLWALVEDESLTGIPGRLEDNPELAVAFGFDPDSLPSESTCRPVRLNNRFEDLQSTAKISAERIRNLGAERGAPIGYDLGTIKSGDDDSEPSNRTVQRLLRKKGKEVLNELKTAVIPSMEVPRPDDPVYDKDELLVLEAIAAIAQLGANGGGEIMGDKKNPDPDLDDPFYEDGPSGETLVEAIKQMSVDKIAEVMNFGLRKSYTRAKPRLQELENDNGSRFGARAKIALDITYVAYYGDRDEMEWMQGAPDDKSYSWCHKFATAVIVGENTHFIIGVCPLGSTEYADTHAYSGKDRSYYVGDVARRLLSIANQYVSIRMVYADREFHAADVVYTLESNDLNYVIPARKDKDRIGPICARFNQLKRGYDDVDYDTPLHVKTDFPMHGSVKHDVSNAKVYTNLVVLPPDEDDDTHEDGSPQPFLTNLDVDDEIPADRRWAAEQMEKYNDRGAIENSYSSIKDAAAWTTSKEFEVRWFHFGFGCIVYNMWLLVDFLTQDRIGVIDTRKKPRITLQRFLGWLERELVTLV
;
A
#
# COMPACT_ATOMS: atom_id res chain seq x y z
N MET A 1 34.43 -14.11 28.43
CA MET A 1 34.35 -14.29 26.97
C MET A 1 33.73 -15.67 26.71
N ARG A 2 32.42 -15.70 26.94
CA ARG A 2 31.40 -16.67 26.51
C ARG A 2 30.10 -16.19 27.15
N ASP A 3 29.03 -16.38 26.37
CA ASP A 3 27.61 -16.28 26.72
C ASP A 3 26.98 -14.88 26.63
N GLU A 4 26.66 -14.50 25.38
CA GLU A 4 25.48 -13.70 25.06
C GLU A 4 24.26 -14.62 25.09
N GLU A 5 23.42 -14.50 26.12
CA GLU A 5 22.09 -15.12 26.16
C GLU A 5 21.14 -14.31 25.26
N ARG A 6 20.90 -14.81 24.04
CA ARG A 6 19.67 -14.57 23.30
C ARG A 6 18.52 -15.14 24.14
N LEU A 7 17.51 -14.32 24.41
CA LEU A 7 16.20 -14.80 24.87
C LEU A 7 15.55 -15.57 23.71
N ASP A 8 15.82 -16.88 23.65
CA ASP A 8 15.17 -17.80 22.71
C ASP A 8 13.67 -17.86 23.00
N SER A 9 12.87 -17.22 22.14
CA SER A 9 11.45 -17.57 21.98
C SER A 9 11.36 -19.04 21.60
N VAL A 10 10.51 -19.82 22.25
CA VAL A 10 10.36 -21.27 22.06
C VAL A 10 10.14 -21.60 20.58
N SER A 11 11.20 -21.97 19.86
CA SER A 11 11.10 -22.41 18.46
C SER A 11 10.75 -23.89 18.40
N THR A 12 9.91 -24.26 17.44
CA THR A 12 9.59 -25.66 17.17
C THR A 12 10.34 -26.11 15.93
N PRO A 13 10.67 -27.40 15.80
CA PRO A 13 11.35 -27.87 14.59
C PRO A 13 10.56 -27.74 13.28
N LEU A 14 9.24 -27.50 13.34
CA LEU A 14 8.44 -27.14 12.15
C LEU A 14 8.65 -25.68 11.77
N ALA A 15 8.69 -24.81 12.78
CA ALA A 15 8.98 -23.40 12.57
C ALA A 15 10.39 -23.18 12.01
N ASP A 16 11.39 -23.90 12.52
CA ASP A 16 12.76 -23.82 12.00
C ASP A 16 12.84 -24.26 10.53
N GLN A 17 12.16 -25.36 10.17
CA GLN A 17 12.09 -25.80 8.77
C GLN A 17 11.41 -24.75 7.89
N ALA A 18 10.30 -24.17 8.34
CA ALA A 18 9.61 -23.14 7.60
C ALA A 18 10.45 -21.86 7.42
N ASP A 19 11.30 -21.53 8.40
CA ASP A 19 12.26 -20.43 8.31
C ASP A 19 13.34 -20.67 7.24
N ASP A 20 13.69 -21.92 6.94
CA ASP A 20 14.61 -22.23 5.85
C ASP A 20 13.92 -22.28 4.48
N ILE A 21 12.63 -22.60 4.44
CA ILE A 21 11.87 -22.85 3.20
C ILE A 21 11.20 -21.58 2.65
N ILE A 22 10.60 -20.76 3.51
CA ILE A 22 9.70 -19.68 3.08
C ILE A 22 10.48 -18.49 2.50
N ASP A 23 10.17 -18.09 1.28
CA ASP A 23 10.54 -16.81 0.65
C ASP A 23 9.31 -16.06 0.12
N ASP A 24 9.48 -15.00 -0.67
CA ASP A 24 8.38 -14.18 -1.18
C ASP A 24 7.53 -14.85 -2.29
N GLU A 25 8.00 -15.95 -2.87
CA GLU A 25 7.28 -16.73 -3.90
C GLU A 25 6.71 -18.05 -3.35
N THR A 26 7.16 -18.49 -2.17
CA THR A 26 6.80 -19.78 -1.59
C THR A 26 5.30 -19.89 -1.27
N GLY A 27 4.61 -20.76 -2.00
CA GLY A 27 3.22 -21.12 -1.73
C GLY A 27 3.06 -22.34 -0.82
N TRP A 28 1.81 -22.66 -0.46
CA TRP A 28 1.52 -23.82 0.40
C TRP A 28 1.85 -25.18 -0.21
N THR A 29 1.75 -25.32 -1.53
CA THR A 29 2.16 -26.53 -2.24
C THR A 29 3.64 -26.81 -2.02
N GLU A 30 4.48 -25.81 -2.26
CA GLU A 30 5.93 -25.90 -2.05
C GLU A 30 6.31 -26.11 -0.58
N LEU A 31 5.71 -25.32 0.33
CA LEU A 31 5.95 -25.49 1.76
C LEU A 31 5.57 -26.90 2.24
N ALA A 32 4.42 -27.41 1.80
CA ALA A 32 3.93 -28.72 2.22
C ALA A 32 4.76 -29.88 1.65
N GLU A 33 5.34 -29.76 0.46
CA GLU A 33 6.24 -30.77 -0.09
C GLU A 33 7.54 -30.88 0.71
N GLN A 34 8.06 -29.75 1.18
CA GLN A 34 9.34 -29.68 1.87
C GLN A 34 9.25 -29.89 3.39
N LEU A 35 8.10 -29.65 4.02
CA LEU A 35 7.91 -29.84 5.46
C LEU A 35 7.98 -31.32 5.87
N ASP A 36 8.96 -31.66 6.71
CA ASP A 36 9.08 -32.97 7.35
C ASP A 36 8.33 -33.03 8.69
N VAL A 37 7.13 -33.63 8.63
CA VAL A 37 6.28 -33.90 9.79
C VAL A 37 6.47 -35.31 10.37
N SER A 38 7.31 -36.17 9.78
CA SER A 38 7.44 -37.59 10.15
C SER A 38 7.83 -37.77 11.63
N ARG A 39 8.62 -36.84 12.17
CA ARG A 39 9.02 -36.82 13.57
C ARG A 39 7.85 -36.79 14.56
N TYR A 40 6.67 -36.33 14.14
CA TYR A 40 5.49 -36.22 15.00
C TYR A 40 4.55 -37.43 14.91
N GLN A 41 4.79 -38.36 13.97
CA GLN A 41 3.91 -39.50 13.72
C GLN A 41 3.71 -40.39 14.95
N HIS A 42 4.74 -40.55 15.80
CA HIS A 42 4.67 -41.33 17.04
C HIS A 42 3.77 -40.70 18.12
N ARG A 43 3.28 -39.48 17.90
CA ARG A 43 2.36 -38.74 18.77
C ARG A 43 0.95 -38.66 18.18
N ASP A 44 0.66 -39.38 17.10
CA ASP A 44 -0.70 -39.57 16.61
C ASP A 44 -1.45 -40.45 17.62
N THR A 45 -2.50 -39.93 18.26
CA THR A 45 -3.31 -40.71 19.21
C THR A 45 -4.26 -41.68 18.50
N HIS A 46 -4.27 -41.69 17.15
CA HIS A 46 -5.06 -42.62 16.36
C HIS A 46 -4.38 -44.01 16.24
N PRO A 47 -5.07 -45.12 16.53
CA PRO A 47 -4.47 -46.46 16.47
C PRO A 47 -4.13 -46.90 15.03
N GLU A 48 -2.98 -47.57 14.83
CA GLU A 48 -2.51 -48.11 13.53
C GLU A 48 -3.41 -49.19 12.91
N TRP A 49 -4.41 -49.71 13.63
CA TRP A 49 -5.24 -50.86 13.22
C TRP A 49 -6.58 -50.50 12.54
N HIS A 50 -6.75 -49.26 12.10
CA HIS A 50 -7.90 -48.86 11.28
C HIS A 50 -7.44 -48.44 9.89
N ASP A 51 -8.27 -48.69 8.87
CA ASP A 51 -8.20 -48.11 7.52
C ASP A 51 -8.45 -46.57 7.56
N GLY A 52 -7.74 -45.88 8.44
CA GLY A 52 -7.86 -44.47 8.75
C GLY A 52 -6.98 -43.61 7.84
N THR A 53 -7.33 -42.33 7.75
CA THR A 53 -6.59 -41.38 6.92
C THR A 53 -5.15 -41.19 7.42
N PRO A 54 -4.14 -41.21 6.52
CA PRO A 54 -2.73 -41.23 6.93
C PRO A 54 -2.33 -40.00 7.75
N PHE A 55 -1.34 -40.16 8.64
CA PHE A 55 -0.90 -39.09 9.56
C PHE A 55 -0.47 -37.81 8.83
N ARG A 56 0.49 -37.91 7.91
CA ARG A 56 1.07 -36.73 7.23
C ARG A 56 0.01 -35.87 6.52
N PRO A 57 -0.83 -36.42 5.62
CA PRO A 57 -1.88 -35.63 4.96
C PRO A 57 -2.83 -34.94 5.93
N MET A 58 -3.25 -35.66 6.98
CA MET A 58 -4.19 -35.11 7.96
C MET A 58 -3.56 -34.07 8.88
N PHE A 59 -2.30 -34.24 9.25
CA PHE A 59 -1.58 -33.31 10.10
C PHE A 59 -1.18 -32.04 9.33
N LEU A 60 -0.76 -32.17 8.06
CA LEU A 60 -0.53 -31.01 7.20
C LEU A 60 -1.82 -30.24 6.93
N ALA A 61 -2.95 -30.92 6.67
CA ALA A 61 -4.24 -30.24 6.53
C ALA A 61 -4.69 -29.54 7.82
N TYR A 62 -4.39 -30.13 8.99
CA TYR A 62 -4.65 -29.52 10.29
C TYR A 62 -3.77 -28.29 10.52
N LEU A 63 -2.47 -28.38 10.24
CA LEU A 63 -1.52 -27.27 10.37
C LEU A 63 -1.85 -26.14 9.40
N TRP A 64 -2.14 -26.46 8.14
CA TRP A 64 -2.61 -25.53 7.12
C TRP A 64 -3.84 -24.78 7.59
N ALA A 65 -4.87 -25.49 8.06
CA ALA A 65 -6.07 -24.86 8.57
C ALA A 65 -5.81 -23.98 9.80
N LEU A 66 -4.84 -24.32 10.64
CA LEU A 66 -4.42 -23.47 11.76
C LEU A 66 -3.67 -22.22 11.31
N VAL A 67 -2.80 -22.30 10.31
CA VAL A 67 -2.02 -21.18 9.76
C VAL A 67 -2.92 -20.20 8.99
N GLU A 68 -3.82 -20.74 8.17
CA GLU A 68 -4.78 -19.98 7.35
C GLU A 68 -6.07 -19.59 8.11
N ASP A 69 -6.25 -20.09 9.34
CA ASP A 69 -7.49 -19.97 10.13
C ASP A 69 -8.75 -20.42 9.40
N GLU A 70 -8.57 -21.47 8.61
CA GLU A 70 -9.65 -22.14 7.91
C GLU A 70 -10.42 -23.06 8.85
N SER A 71 -11.70 -23.22 8.56
CA SER A 71 -12.53 -24.13 9.33
C SER A 71 -12.05 -25.57 9.15
N LEU A 72 -11.77 -26.27 10.26
CA LEU A 72 -11.40 -27.69 10.22
C LEU A 72 -12.44 -28.54 9.46
N THR A 73 -13.74 -28.26 9.63
CA THR A 73 -14.79 -28.96 8.87
C THR A 73 -14.78 -28.65 7.37
N GLY A 74 -14.22 -27.50 6.98
CA GLY A 74 -14.15 -27.05 5.59
C GLY A 74 -12.97 -27.61 4.80
N ILE A 75 -12.00 -28.26 5.47
CA ILE A 75 -10.80 -28.85 4.85
C ILE A 75 -11.13 -29.66 3.58
N PRO A 76 -12.09 -30.60 3.59
CA PRO A 76 -12.36 -31.42 2.41
C PRO A 76 -12.75 -30.62 1.17
N GLY A 77 -13.67 -29.66 1.33
CA GLY A 77 -14.11 -28.83 0.21
C GLY A 77 -12.98 -27.92 -0.31
N ARG A 78 -12.09 -27.44 0.57
CA ARG A 78 -10.94 -26.63 0.18
C ARG A 78 -9.89 -27.43 -0.59
N LEU A 79 -9.70 -28.70 -0.24
CA LEU A 79 -8.82 -29.60 -0.98
C LEU A 79 -9.44 -30.10 -2.29
N GLU A 80 -10.78 -30.18 -2.37
CA GLU A 80 -11.51 -30.46 -3.61
C GLU A 80 -11.38 -29.28 -4.59
N ASP A 81 -11.50 -28.05 -4.10
CA ASP A 81 -11.31 -26.82 -4.88
C ASP A 81 -9.84 -26.59 -5.31
N ASN A 82 -8.87 -27.24 -4.63
CA ASN A 82 -7.43 -27.11 -4.92
C ASN A 82 -6.72 -28.50 -4.93
N PRO A 83 -6.81 -29.25 -6.04
CA PRO A 83 -6.24 -30.59 -6.14
C PRO A 83 -4.72 -30.64 -5.99
N GLU A 84 -4.00 -29.60 -6.42
CA GLU A 84 -2.54 -29.53 -6.31
C GLU A 84 -2.11 -29.48 -4.84
N LEU A 85 -2.84 -28.71 -4.02
CA LEU A 85 -2.62 -28.66 -2.58
C LEU A 85 -2.93 -30.01 -1.90
N ALA A 86 -3.98 -30.70 -2.35
CA ALA A 86 -4.30 -32.03 -1.85
C ALA A 86 -3.17 -33.04 -2.12
N VAL A 87 -2.60 -33.01 -3.33
CA VAL A 87 -1.45 -33.86 -3.71
C VAL A 87 -0.22 -33.51 -2.88
N ALA A 88 0.08 -32.23 -2.66
CA ALA A 88 1.22 -31.79 -1.84
C ALA A 88 1.11 -32.26 -0.38
N PHE A 89 -0.11 -32.29 0.18
CA PHE A 89 -0.36 -32.87 1.50
C PHE A 89 -0.19 -34.41 1.50
N GLY A 90 -0.36 -35.04 0.35
CA GLY A 90 -0.27 -36.49 0.16
C GLY A 90 -1.64 -37.17 0.15
N PHE A 91 -2.72 -36.45 -0.15
CA PHE A 91 -4.02 -37.04 -0.44
C PHE A 91 -4.11 -37.47 -1.91
N ASP A 92 -4.95 -38.47 -2.16
CA ASP A 92 -5.47 -38.76 -3.49
C ASP A 92 -6.66 -37.81 -3.75
N PRO A 93 -6.62 -36.96 -4.80
CA PRO A 93 -7.71 -36.03 -5.13
C PRO A 93 -9.06 -36.72 -5.34
N ASP A 94 -9.07 -37.98 -5.78
CA ASP A 94 -10.30 -38.75 -5.99
C ASP A 94 -10.82 -39.41 -4.70
N SER A 95 -10.07 -39.30 -3.59
CA SER A 95 -10.36 -39.97 -2.32
C SER A 95 -10.02 -39.08 -1.10
N LEU A 96 -10.59 -37.88 -1.08
CA LEU A 96 -10.44 -36.91 0.03
C LEU A 96 -11.18 -37.34 1.33
N PRO A 97 -10.72 -36.89 2.51
CA PRO A 97 -11.40 -37.16 3.78
C PRO A 97 -12.79 -36.53 3.82
N SER A 98 -13.76 -37.18 4.46
CA SER A 98 -15.09 -36.58 4.65
C SER A 98 -15.09 -35.42 5.65
N GLU A 99 -16.06 -34.50 5.56
CA GLU A 99 -16.27 -33.44 6.58
C GLU A 99 -16.43 -34.02 7.99
N SER A 100 -16.99 -35.22 8.09
CA SER A 100 -17.14 -35.92 9.36
C SER A 100 -15.77 -36.26 9.98
N THR A 101 -14.78 -36.61 9.15
CA THR A 101 -13.41 -36.93 9.54
C THR A 101 -12.69 -35.69 10.05
N CYS A 102 -12.92 -34.54 9.41
CA CYS A 102 -12.28 -33.27 9.75
C CYS A 102 -13.03 -32.44 10.80
N ARG A 103 -13.98 -33.03 11.54
CA ARG A 103 -14.65 -32.31 12.64
C ARG A 103 -13.66 -31.88 13.71
N PRO A 104 -13.77 -30.66 14.27
CA PRO A 104 -12.89 -30.15 15.32
C PRO A 104 -12.69 -31.14 16.47
N VAL A 105 -13.78 -31.74 16.97
CA VAL A 105 -13.69 -32.70 18.08
C VAL A 105 -12.85 -33.94 17.74
N ARG A 106 -12.78 -34.34 16.47
CA ARG A 106 -12.00 -35.51 16.03
C ARG A 106 -10.54 -35.15 15.80
N LEU A 107 -10.27 -34.05 15.09
CA LEU A 107 -8.90 -33.61 14.83
C LEU A 107 -8.21 -33.12 16.10
N ASN A 108 -8.92 -32.39 16.97
CA ASN A 108 -8.38 -31.96 18.25
C ASN A 108 -8.08 -33.14 19.18
N ASN A 109 -8.93 -34.18 19.19
CA ASN A 109 -8.63 -35.41 19.94
C ASN A 109 -7.49 -36.21 19.32
N ARG A 110 -7.42 -36.30 17.98
CA ARG A 110 -6.35 -37.01 17.26
C ARG A 110 -4.98 -36.38 17.50
N PHE A 111 -4.93 -35.05 17.51
CA PHE A 111 -3.70 -34.30 17.64
C PHE A 111 -3.56 -33.64 19.03
N GLU A 112 -4.23 -34.18 20.05
CA GLU A 112 -4.24 -33.61 21.41
C GLU A 112 -2.82 -33.35 21.92
N ASP A 113 -1.93 -34.34 21.77
CA ASP A 113 -0.51 -34.27 22.17
C ASP A 113 0.36 -33.35 21.28
N LEU A 114 -0.19 -32.91 20.14
CA LEU A 114 0.48 -32.05 19.15
C LEU A 114 -0.13 -30.64 19.08
N GLN A 115 -1.25 -30.36 19.75
CA GLN A 115 -1.94 -29.07 19.60
C GLN A 115 -1.07 -27.87 19.95
N SER A 116 -0.32 -27.94 21.06
CA SER A 116 0.57 -26.84 21.46
C SER A 116 1.67 -26.61 20.42
N THR A 117 2.28 -27.68 19.92
CA THR A 117 3.30 -27.63 18.88
C THR A 117 2.73 -27.06 17.58
N ALA A 118 1.57 -27.56 17.14
CA ALA A 118 0.92 -27.12 15.91
C ALA A 118 0.52 -25.64 15.98
N LYS A 119 0.00 -25.16 17.12
CA LYS A 119 -0.36 -23.74 17.31
C LYS A 119 0.86 -22.82 17.30
N ILE A 120 1.92 -23.16 18.03
CA ILE A 120 3.17 -22.36 18.06
C ILE A 120 3.81 -22.35 16.66
N SER A 121 3.85 -23.50 16.00
CA SER A 121 4.35 -23.60 14.62
C SER A 121 3.51 -22.75 13.67
N ALA A 122 2.18 -22.81 13.79
CA ALA A 122 1.28 -22.08 12.92
C ALA A 122 1.46 -20.56 13.05
N GLU A 123 1.58 -20.06 14.28
CA GLU A 123 1.85 -18.65 14.55
C GLU A 123 3.21 -18.21 13.98
N ARG A 124 4.25 -19.04 14.14
CA ARG A 124 5.58 -18.71 13.61
C ARG A 124 5.63 -18.77 12.08
N ILE A 125 5.01 -19.77 11.46
CA ILE A 125 4.88 -19.89 10.00
C ILE A 125 4.15 -18.67 9.42
N ARG A 126 3.07 -18.22 10.07
CA ARG A 126 2.38 -16.97 9.69
C ARG A 126 3.29 -15.76 9.74
N ASN A 127 4.05 -15.60 10.83
CA ASN A 127 4.96 -14.47 10.98
C ASN A 127 6.07 -14.51 9.94
N LEU A 128 6.60 -15.69 9.62
CA LEU A 128 7.60 -15.86 8.56
C LEU A 128 7.04 -15.53 7.18
N GLY A 129 5.84 -16.03 6.85
CA GLY A 129 5.12 -15.63 5.64
C GLY A 129 4.91 -14.11 5.57
N ALA A 130 4.53 -13.48 6.69
CA ALA A 130 4.38 -12.04 6.80
C ALA A 130 5.71 -11.30 6.58
N GLU A 131 6.77 -11.71 7.28
CA GLU A 131 8.11 -11.11 7.26
C GLU A 131 8.78 -11.22 5.89
N ARG A 132 8.51 -12.29 5.15
CA ARG A 132 9.17 -12.57 3.86
C ARG A 132 8.31 -12.24 2.65
N GLY A 133 7.00 -12.09 2.81
CA GLY A 133 6.09 -11.72 1.72
C GLY A 133 5.48 -12.91 0.98
N ALA A 134 5.57 -14.10 1.56
CA ALA A 134 5.00 -15.32 1.02
C ALA A 134 3.46 -15.28 1.05
N PRO A 135 2.76 -15.92 0.10
CA PRO A 135 1.31 -16.15 0.15
C PRO A 135 0.92 -17.24 1.17
N ILE A 136 1.48 -17.18 2.38
CA ILE A 136 1.27 -18.12 3.50
C ILE A 136 0.85 -17.34 4.75
N GLY A 137 -0.16 -17.87 5.44
CA GLY A 137 -0.81 -17.25 6.60
C GLY A 137 -1.95 -16.33 6.17
N TYR A 138 -3.01 -16.30 6.98
CA TYR A 138 -4.25 -15.51 6.81
C TYR A 138 -4.37 -14.83 5.45
N ASP A 139 -4.86 -15.61 4.50
CA ASP A 139 -5.41 -15.09 3.26
C ASP A 139 -6.47 -14.02 3.58
N LEU A 140 -6.31 -12.81 3.05
CA LEU A 140 -7.30 -11.74 3.14
C LEU A 140 -8.50 -12.10 2.25
N GLY A 141 -9.27 -13.11 2.66
CA GLY A 141 -10.60 -13.37 2.13
C GLY A 141 -10.77 -14.58 1.23
N THR A 142 -10.41 -15.78 1.68
CA THR A 142 -11.03 -17.02 1.19
C THR A 142 -12.55 -16.98 1.44
N ILE A 143 -13.34 -16.50 0.49
CA ILE A 143 -14.80 -16.40 0.60
C ILE A 143 -15.44 -17.03 -0.63
N LYS A 144 -16.27 -18.06 -0.38
CA LYS A 144 -17.19 -18.63 -1.37
C LYS A 144 -18.08 -17.52 -1.93
N SER A 145 -18.03 -17.33 -3.25
CA SER A 145 -19.01 -16.56 -4.00
C SER A 145 -20.40 -17.09 -3.67
N GLY A 146 -21.28 -16.19 -3.23
CA GLY A 146 -22.71 -16.48 -3.23
C GLY A 146 -23.25 -16.04 -4.58
N ASP A 147 -23.75 -16.99 -5.37
CA ASP A 147 -24.45 -16.76 -6.64
C ASP A 147 -25.78 -16.01 -6.42
N ASP A 148 -25.71 -14.74 -6.02
CA ASP A 148 -26.90 -13.89 -5.93
C ASP A 148 -26.57 -12.50 -6.52
N ASP A 149 -26.94 -12.32 -7.79
CA ASP A 149 -26.80 -11.11 -8.62
C ASP A 149 -27.64 -9.91 -8.12
N SER A 150 -28.09 -9.92 -6.87
CA SER A 150 -28.91 -8.86 -6.28
C SER A 150 -28.08 -7.90 -5.42
N GLU A 151 -28.27 -6.58 -5.61
CA GLU A 151 -27.57 -5.57 -4.83
C GLU A 151 -27.88 -5.78 -3.34
N PRO A 152 -26.86 -6.08 -2.49
CA PRO A 152 -27.14 -6.55 -1.15
C PRO A 152 -27.70 -5.43 -0.28
N SER A 153 -28.59 -5.83 0.63
CA SER A 153 -29.19 -4.90 1.58
C SER A 153 -28.13 -4.15 2.40
N ASN A 154 -28.43 -2.92 2.83
CA ASN A 154 -27.58 -2.14 3.75
C ASN A 154 -27.15 -2.94 4.99
N ARG A 155 -28.00 -3.85 5.47
CA ARG A 155 -27.73 -4.73 6.62
C ARG A 155 -26.66 -5.78 6.30
N THR A 156 -26.66 -6.32 5.09
CA THR A 156 -25.64 -7.26 4.61
C THR A 156 -24.29 -6.55 4.52
N VAL A 157 -24.24 -5.36 3.89
CA VAL A 157 -23.03 -4.54 3.81
C VAL A 157 -22.49 -4.21 5.21
N GLN A 158 -23.35 -3.81 6.15
CA GLN A 158 -22.98 -3.55 7.55
C GLN A 158 -22.34 -4.76 8.24
N ARG A 159 -22.89 -5.97 8.02
CA ARG A 159 -22.37 -7.20 8.62
C ARG A 159 -21.00 -7.59 8.03
N LEU A 160 -20.83 -7.39 6.72
CA LEU A 160 -19.57 -7.65 6.03
C LEU A 160 -18.47 -6.72 6.52
N LEU A 161 -18.78 -5.43 6.63
CA LEU A 161 -17.87 -4.41 7.14
C LEU A 161 -17.38 -4.74 8.56
N ARG A 162 -18.28 -5.19 9.45
CA ARG A 162 -17.91 -5.64 10.79
C ARG A 162 -17.00 -6.86 10.81
N LYS A 163 -17.24 -7.84 9.91
CA LYS A 163 -16.42 -9.04 9.83
C LYS A 163 -15.03 -8.71 9.25
N LYS A 164 -15.00 -7.99 8.12
CA LYS A 164 -13.78 -7.65 7.37
C LYS A 164 -12.90 -6.63 8.05
N GLY A 165 -13.51 -5.65 8.70
CA GLY A 165 -12.75 -4.71 9.49
C GLY A 165 -11.91 -5.41 10.56
N LYS A 166 -12.46 -6.41 11.27
CA LYS A 166 -11.72 -7.15 12.32
C LYS A 166 -10.53 -7.91 11.75
N GLU A 167 -10.70 -8.53 10.60
CA GLU A 167 -9.62 -9.20 9.87
C GLU A 167 -8.50 -8.19 9.53
N VAL A 168 -8.85 -6.99 9.07
CA VAL A 168 -7.88 -5.93 8.73
C VAL A 168 -7.19 -5.31 9.94
N LEU A 169 -7.92 -5.15 11.05
CA LEU A 169 -7.35 -4.68 12.32
C LEU A 169 -6.37 -5.72 12.91
N ASN A 170 -6.69 -7.01 12.78
CA ASN A 170 -5.78 -8.09 13.12
C ASN A 170 -4.53 -8.10 12.22
N GLU A 171 -4.68 -7.86 10.92
CA GLU A 171 -3.53 -7.73 10.00
C GLU A 171 -2.63 -6.55 10.34
N LEU A 172 -3.22 -5.39 10.69
CA LEU A 172 -2.46 -4.26 11.20
C LEU A 172 -1.65 -4.67 12.45
N LYS A 173 -2.27 -5.42 13.37
CA LYS A 173 -1.64 -5.89 14.61
C LYS A 173 -0.58 -6.98 14.41
N THR A 174 -0.74 -7.85 13.42
CA THR A 174 0.06 -9.08 13.29
C THR A 174 1.07 -9.06 12.15
N ALA A 175 0.83 -8.24 11.12
CA ALA A 175 1.70 -8.16 9.94
C ALA A 175 2.34 -6.78 9.77
N VAL A 176 1.58 -5.68 9.96
CA VAL A 176 2.10 -4.33 9.66
C VAL A 176 2.85 -3.74 10.87
N ILE A 177 2.22 -3.66 12.04
CA ILE A 177 2.82 -3.09 13.26
C ILE A 177 4.10 -3.83 13.67
N PRO A 178 4.14 -5.17 13.79
CA PRO A 178 5.34 -5.87 14.25
C PRO A 178 6.54 -5.68 13.32
N SER A 179 6.24 -5.44 12.04
CA SER A 179 7.22 -5.23 10.98
C SER A 179 7.86 -3.82 11.01
N MET A 180 7.25 -2.88 11.73
CA MET A 180 7.78 -1.53 11.89
C MET A 180 8.74 -1.45 13.10
N GLU A 181 9.78 -0.64 12.96
CA GLU A 181 10.75 -0.39 14.02
C GLU A 181 10.67 1.05 14.50
N VAL A 182 10.62 1.22 15.82
CA VAL A 182 10.66 2.51 16.51
C VAL A 182 11.70 2.42 17.63
N PRO A 183 12.57 3.44 17.80
CA PRO A 183 13.60 3.42 18.82
C PRO A 183 12.99 3.44 20.23
N ARG A 184 13.71 2.82 21.16
CA ARG A 184 13.34 2.73 22.57
C ARG A 184 14.55 3.06 23.44
N PRO A 185 14.35 3.64 24.64
CA PRO A 185 15.42 3.79 25.61
C PRO A 185 15.94 2.42 26.08
N ASP A 186 17.15 2.39 26.67
CA ASP A 186 17.82 1.17 27.11
C ASP A 186 17.02 0.36 28.16
N ASP A 187 16.13 1.01 28.91
CA ASP A 187 15.21 0.41 29.88
C ASP A 187 13.76 0.83 29.55
N PRO A 188 13.11 0.18 28.57
CA PRO A 188 11.82 0.62 28.05
C PRO A 188 10.66 0.21 28.95
N VAL A 189 9.80 1.18 29.30
CA VAL A 189 8.55 0.94 30.04
C VAL A 189 7.48 0.29 29.16
N TYR A 190 7.50 0.57 27.85
CA TYR A 190 6.50 0.08 26.88
C TYR A 190 7.14 -0.64 25.70
N ASP A 191 6.40 -1.58 25.12
CA ASP A 191 6.81 -2.26 23.91
C ASP A 191 6.65 -1.39 22.66
N LYS A 192 7.48 -1.64 21.64
CA LYS A 192 7.45 -0.88 20.38
C LYS A 192 6.06 -0.98 19.70
N ASP A 193 5.43 -2.15 19.83
CA ASP A 193 4.12 -2.42 19.24
C ASP A 193 3.04 -1.59 19.96
N GLU A 194 3.19 -1.32 21.26
CA GLU A 194 2.27 -0.45 22.00
C GLU A 194 2.35 1.00 21.54
N LEU A 195 3.54 1.50 21.20
CA LEU A 195 3.73 2.84 20.63
C LEU A 195 3.11 2.96 19.22
N LEU A 196 3.22 1.90 18.41
CA LEU A 196 2.63 1.85 17.07
C LEU A 196 1.11 1.65 17.11
N VAL A 197 0.60 0.91 18.10
CA VAL A 197 -0.84 0.81 18.40
C VAL A 197 -1.37 2.19 18.84
N LEU A 198 -0.61 2.93 19.64
CA LEU A 198 -0.96 4.29 20.03
C LEU A 198 -1.05 5.23 18.81
N GLU A 199 -0.10 5.15 17.88
CA GLU A 199 -0.19 5.89 16.61
C GLU A 199 -1.42 5.47 15.81
N ALA A 200 -1.69 4.18 15.71
CA ALA A 200 -2.90 3.67 15.07
C ALA A 200 -4.16 4.25 15.71
N ILE A 201 -4.22 4.30 17.05
CA ILE A 201 -5.33 4.91 17.79
C ILE A 201 -5.46 6.40 17.44
N ALA A 202 -4.37 7.16 17.46
CA ALA A 202 -4.37 8.59 17.18
C ALA A 202 -4.83 8.90 15.74
N ALA A 203 -4.33 8.13 14.77
CA ALA A 203 -4.73 8.20 13.36
C ALA A 203 -6.21 7.82 13.17
N ILE A 204 -6.65 6.72 13.79
CA ILE A 204 -8.01 6.18 13.66
C ILE A 204 -9.06 7.09 14.31
N ALA A 205 -8.76 7.59 15.50
CA ALA A 205 -9.66 8.45 16.26
C ALA A 205 -9.58 9.93 15.86
N GLN A 206 -8.72 10.27 14.88
CA GLN A 206 -8.48 11.64 14.40
C GLN A 206 -8.17 12.61 15.56
N LEU A 207 -7.40 12.14 16.53
CA LEU A 207 -7.04 12.92 17.70
C LEU A 207 -5.76 13.72 17.44
N GLY A 208 -5.50 14.68 18.32
CA GLY A 208 -4.13 15.17 18.46
C GLY A 208 -3.21 14.05 18.93
N ALA A 209 -1.99 13.99 18.40
CA ALA A 209 -0.99 12.96 18.71
C ALA A 209 -0.79 12.76 20.23
N ASN A 210 -0.96 13.81 21.03
CA ASN A 210 -0.90 13.74 22.49
C ASN A 210 -2.13 13.07 23.15
N GLY A 211 -3.31 13.16 22.54
CA GLY A 211 -4.57 12.64 23.06
C GLY A 211 -4.81 11.15 22.81
N GLY A 212 -4.00 10.50 21.96
CA GLY A 212 -4.08 9.05 21.75
C GLY A 212 -3.85 8.26 23.05
N GLY A 213 -2.98 8.77 23.93
CA GLY A 213 -2.58 8.10 25.17
C GLY A 213 -3.72 8.04 26.18
N GLU A 214 -4.51 9.12 26.27
CA GLU A 214 -5.70 9.17 27.11
C GLU A 214 -6.73 8.12 26.68
N ILE A 215 -7.02 7.99 25.37
CA ILE A 215 -7.95 6.97 24.87
C ILE A 215 -7.41 5.54 25.06
N MET A 216 -6.11 5.34 24.94
CA MET A 216 -5.49 4.03 25.16
C MET A 216 -5.58 3.63 26.64
N GLY A 217 -5.27 4.56 27.55
CA GLY A 217 -5.41 4.38 28.99
C GLY A 217 -6.86 4.09 29.40
N ASP A 218 -7.81 4.91 28.96
CA ASP A 218 -9.25 4.71 29.20
C ASP A 218 -9.76 3.34 28.70
N LYS A 219 -9.12 2.77 27.67
CA LYS A 219 -9.45 1.44 27.14
C LYS A 219 -8.79 0.29 27.89
N LYS A 220 -7.53 0.44 28.33
CA LYS A 220 -6.85 -0.57 29.17
C LYS A 220 -7.49 -0.65 30.55
N ASN A 221 -7.85 0.51 31.09
CA ASN A 221 -8.38 0.64 32.45
C ASN A 221 -9.61 1.56 32.46
N PRO A 222 -10.80 1.03 32.16
CA PRO A 222 -12.03 1.82 32.09
C PRO A 222 -12.60 2.26 33.46
N ASP A 223 -12.00 1.82 34.57
CA ASP A 223 -12.38 2.20 35.95
C ASP A 223 -11.10 2.34 36.82
N PRO A 224 -10.24 3.35 36.56
CA PRO A 224 -8.95 3.49 37.22
C PRO A 224 -9.10 4.00 38.65
N ASP A 225 -8.23 3.56 39.56
CA ASP A 225 -8.17 4.14 40.90
C ASP A 225 -7.61 5.58 40.80
N LEU A 226 -8.16 6.52 41.57
CA LEU A 226 -7.79 7.94 41.50
C LEU A 226 -6.31 8.23 41.78
N ASP A 227 -5.61 7.26 42.39
CA ASP A 227 -4.20 7.35 42.78
C ASP A 227 -3.26 6.60 41.81
N ASP A 228 -3.81 5.96 40.75
CA ASP A 228 -3.00 5.23 39.76
C ASP A 228 -2.18 6.23 38.91
N PRO A 229 -0.85 6.03 38.77
CA PRO A 229 -0.03 6.86 37.89
C PRO A 229 -0.47 6.73 36.43
N PHE A 230 -0.53 7.85 35.70
CA PHE A 230 -0.95 7.95 34.29
C PHE A 230 -0.22 7.01 33.30
N TYR A 231 0.92 6.43 33.70
CA TYR A 231 1.75 5.53 32.89
C TYR A 231 1.42 4.05 33.11
N GLU A 232 0.54 3.72 34.06
CA GLU A 232 0.23 2.33 34.40
C GLU A 232 -0.66 1.67 33.33
N ASP A 233 -1.46 2.47 32.63
CA ASP A 233 -2.47 2.01 31.68
C ASP A 233 -2.06 2.13 30.20
N GLY A 234 -0.83 2.57 29.88
CA GLY A 234 -0.29 2.59 28.52
C GLY A 234 0.54 3.83 28.16
N PRO A 235 1.23 3.81 27.00
CA PRO A 235 2.10 4.90 26.59
C PRO A 235 1.35 6.21 26.36
N SER A 236 1.96 7.33 26.77
CA SER A 236 1.46 8.66 26.45
C SER A 236 1.80 9.06 25.01
N GLY A 237 1.01 9.95 24.40
CA GLY A 237 1.34 10.51 23.09
C GLY A 237 2.69 11.25 23.07
N GLU A 238 3.10 11.85 24.19
CA GLU A 238 4.44 12.44 24.35
C GLU A 238 5.55 11.39 24.24
N THR A 239 5.35 10.19 24.80
CA THR A 239 6.33 9.09 24.71
C THR A 239 6.55 8.66 23.27
N LEU A 240 5.47 8.52 22.49
CA LEU A 240 5.55 8.23 21.06
C LEU A 240 6.24 9.35 20.27
N VAL A 241 5.88 10.61 20.56
CA VAL A 241 6.51 11.78 19.89
C VAL A 241 8.02 11.83 20.18
N GLU A 242 8.45 11.58 21.41
CA GLU A 242 9.89 11.53 21.75
C GLU A 242 10.61 10.35 21.08
N ALA A 243 9.97 9.20 20.95
CA ALA A 243 10.52 8.08 20.20
C ALA A 243 10.69 8.41 18.71
N ILE A 244 9.68 9.05 18.09
CA ILE A 244 9.76 9.47 16.68
C ILE A 244 10.90 10.49 16.47
N LYS A 245 11.10 11.44 17.39
CA LYS A 245 12.18 12.44 17.31
C LYS A 245 13.59 11.83 17.35
N GLN A 246 13.75 10.62 17.85
CA GLN A 246 15.04 9.91 17.84
C GLN A 246 15.33 9.24 16.49
N MET A 247 14.34 9.15 15.59
CA MET A 247 14.53 8.57 14.27
C MET A 247 15.07 9.61 13.29
N SER A 248 15.98 9.19 12.41
CA SER A 248 16.34 10.01 11.25
C SER A 248 15.22 9.97 10.20
N VAL A 249 15.16 11.00 9.35
CA VAL A 249 14.22 11.07 8.24
C VAL A 249 14.29 9.85 7.31
N ASP A 250 15.50 9.38 6.99
CA ASP A 250 15.73 8.16 6.20
C ASP A 250 15.21 6.92 6.92
N LYS A 251 15.42 6.78 8.24
CA LYS A 251 14.90 5.63 8.99
C LYS A 251 13.37 5.65 9.02
N ILE A 252 12.74 6.81 9.16
CA ILE A 252 11.28 6.93 9.04
C ILE A 252 10.84 6.53 7.64
N ALA A 253 11.53 7.01 6.59
CA ALA A 253 11.20 6.65 5.21
C ALA A 253 11.34 5.14 4.95
N GLU A 254 12.38 4.50 5.48
CA GLU A 254 12.59 3.05 5.41
C GLU A 254 11.44 2.29 6.05
N VAL A 255 11.10 2.63 7.31
CA VAL A 255 10.04 1.97 8.07
C VAL A 255 8.66 2.15 7.41
N MET A 256 8.35 3.36 6.91
CA MET A 256 7.08 3.64 6.25
C MET A 256 6.96 2.93 4.90
N ASN A 257 8.00 2.95 4.08
CA ASN A 257 8.00 2.22 2.81
C ASN A 257 7.93 0.70 3.03
N PHE A 258 8.52 0.19 4.12
CA PHE A 258 8.38 -1.21 4.51
C PHE A 258 6.95 -1.55 4.94
N GLY A 259 6.30 -0.71 5.76
CA GLY A 259 4.90 -0.89 6.13
C GLY A 259 3.96 -0.85 4.91
N LEU A 260 4.18 0.08 3.97
CA LEU A 260 3.46 0.16 2.70
C LEU A 260 3.69 -1.09 1.84
N ARG A 261 4.93 -1.57 1.75
CA ARG A 261 5.26 -2.84 1.09
C ARG A 261 4.45 -4.00 1.66
N LYS A 262 4.43 -4.14 2.99
CA LYS A 262 3.69 -5.22 3.66
C LYS A 262 2.21 -5.14 3.36
N SER A 263 1.63 -3.94 3.41
CA SER A 263 0.23 -3.71 3.04
C SER A 263 -0.10 -4.15 1.61
N TYR A 264 0.76 -3.80 0.65
CA TYR A 264 0.57 -4.15 -0.75
C TYR A 264 0.74 -5.65 -0.99
N THR A 265 1.81 -6.25 -0.45
CA THR A 265 2.13 -7.67 -0.66
C THR A 265 0.99 -8.57 -0.16
N ARG A 266 0.37 -8.21 0.96
CA ARG A 266 -0.81 -8.90 1.49
C ARG A 266 -2.06 -8.73 0.61
N ALA A 267 -2.22 -7.55 0.00
CA ALA A 267 -3.33 -7.30 -0.90
C ALA A 267 -3.12 -8.00 -2.27
N LYS A 268 -1.87 -8.13 -2.73
CA LYS A 268 -1.48 -8.49 -4.11
C LYS A 268 -2.21 -9.72 -4.69
N PRO A 269 -2.31 -10.88 -4.02
CA PRO A 269 -3.00 -12.04 -4.59
C PRO A 269 -4.46 -11.74 -4.96
N ARG A 270 -5.17 -11.01 -4.10
CA ARG A 270 -6.56 -10.63 -4.36
C ARG A 270 -6.68 -9.50 -5.37
N LEU A 271 -5.74 -8.55 -5.36
CA LEU A 271 -5.68 -7.51 -6.37
C LEU A 271 -5.47 -8.11 -7.78
N GLN A 272 -4.68 -9.18 -7.90
CA GLN A 272 -4.50 -9.93 -9.14
C GLN A 272 -5.79 -10.68 -9.57
N GLU A 273 -6.51 -11.30 -8.64
CA GLU A 273 -7.81 -11.93 -8.93
C GLU A 273 -8.90 -10.92 -9.33
N LEU A 274 -8.79 -9.67 -8.86
CA LEU A 274 -9.65 -8.56 -9.25
C LEU A 274 -9.22 -7.91 -10.59
N GLU A 275 -8.18 -8.44 -11.25
CA GLU A 275 -7.87 -8.08 -12.64
C GLU A 275 -8.96 -8.65 -13.55
N ASN A 276 -9.76 -7.77 -14.13
CA ASN A 276 -10.58 -8.14 -15.29
C ASN A 276 -9.66 -8.52 -16.46
N ASP A 277 -10.13 -9.39 -17.37
CA ASP A 277 -9.42 -9.96 -18.55
C ASP A 277 -8.73 -8.93 -19.48
N ASN A 278 -8.97 -7.64 -19.28
CA ASN A 278 -8.38 -6.51 -20.01
C ASN A 278 -7.22 -5.81 -19.26
N GLY A 279 -6.84 -6.28 -18.06
CA GLY A 279 -5.72 -5.76 -17.27
C GLY A 279 -5.91 -4.32 -16.76
N SER A 280 -7.16 -3.86 -16.60
CA SER A 280 -7.48 -2.46 -16.31
C SER A 280 -7.35 -2.02 -14.85
N ARG A 281 -7.41 -2.96 -13.90
CA ARG A 281 -7.47 -2.64 -12.45
C ARG A 281 -6.12 -2.67 -11.75
N PHE A 282 -5.43 -3.81 -11.78
CA PHE A 282 -4.11 -3.96 -11.15
C PHE A 282 -2.99 -4.28 -12.14
N GLY A 283 -3.32 -4.90 -13.27
CA GLY A 283 -2.45 -5.19 -14.40
C GLY A 283 -1.22 -6.02 -14.03
N ALA A 284 -0.96 -7.10 -14.78
CA ALA A 284 0.34 -7.78 -14.77
C ALA A 284 1.57 -6.84 -14.91
N ARG A 285 1.36 -5.59 -15.39
CA ARG A 285 2.25 -4.45 -15.19
C ARG A 285 1.46 -3.22 -14.70
N ALA A 286 1.95 -2.58 -13.63
CA ALA A 286 1.29 -1.46 -12.97
C ALA A 286 1.45 -0.13 -13.73
N LYS A 287 0.39 0.69 -13.67
CA LYS A 287 0.47 2.12 -13.97
C LYS A 287 0.70 2.86 -12.66
N ILE A 288 1.72 3.70 -12.60
CA ILE A 288 2.10 4.44 -11.40
C ILE A 288 1.86 5.91 -11.61
N ALA A 289 1.31 6.56 -10.60
CA ALA A 289 1.28 8.00 -10.50
C ALA A 289 2.33 8.52 -9.52
N LEU A 290 3.05 9.56 -9.93
CA LEU A 290 3.97 10.32 -9.11
C LEU A 290 3.38 11.69 -8.80
N ASP A 291 3.36 12.06 -7.53
CA ASP A 291 2.77 13.32 -7.11
C ASP A 291 3.45 13.88 -5.87
N ILE A 292 3.38 15.20 -5.69
CA ILE A 292 3.96 15.95 -4.56
C ILE A 292 2.83 16.62 -3.80
N THR A 293 2.76 16.35 -2.50
CA THR A 293 1.77 16.91 -1.59
C THR A 293 2.40 17.88 -0.60
N TYR A 294 1.55 18.76 -0.08
CA TYR A 294 1.93 19.86 0.81
C TYR A 294 1.17 19.76 2.13
N VAL A 295 1.92 19.78 3.22
CA VAL A 295 1.40 19.84 4.59
C VAL A 295 1.70 21.23 5.14
N ALA A 296 0.64 21.99 5.41
CA ALA A 296 0.75 23.38 5.84
C ALA A 296 1.52 23.51 7.16
N TYR A 297 2.34 24.55 7.26
CA TYR A 297 3.03 24.95 8.48
C TYR A 297 2.69 26.41 8.80
N TYR A 298 2.26 26.64 10.04
CA TYR A 298 1.78 27.96 10.51
C TYR A 298 2.66 28.56 11.61
N GLY A 299 3.80 27.92 11.95
CA GLY A 299 4.73 28.44 12.95
C GLY A 299 5.72 29.46 12.39
N ASP A 300 6.58 29.98 13.27
CA ASP A 300 7.69 30.86 12.87
C ASP A 300 8.78 30.08 12.11
N ARG A 301 9.47 30.80 11.20
CA ARG A 301 10.41 30.25 10.21
C ARG A 301 11.79 29.96 10.76
N ASP A 302 12.22 30.70 11.78
CA ASP A 302 13.64 30.83 12.10
C ASP A 302 14.26 29.43 12.35
N GLU A 303 15.21 29.10 11.45
CA GLU A 303 16.12 27.93 11.51
C GLU A 303 15.58 26.55 11.06
N MET A 304 14.42 26.44 10.39
CA MET A 304 13.94 25.12 9.92
C MET A 304 14.42 24.70 8.52
N GLU A 305 15.21 23.65 8.45
CA GLU A 305 15.81 23.12 7.22
C GLU A 305 14.80 22.47 6.25
N TRP A 306 13.75 21.82 6.77
CA TRP A 306 12.78 21.04 6.00
C TRP A 306 11.51 21.81 5.59
N MET A 307 11.58 23.14 5.62
CA MET A 307 10.47 24.05 5.34
C MET A 307 10.58 24.67 3.94
N GLN A 308 9.49 24.60 3.17
CA GLN A 308 9.43 25.10 1.80
C GLN A 308 8.31 26.12 1.62
N GLY A 309 8.50 27.04 0.67
CA GLY A 309 7.43 27.95 0.25
C GLY A 309 6.27 27.18 -0.36
N ALA A 310 5.04 27.54 0.03
CA ALA A 310 3.84 26.98 -0.56
C ALA A 310 3.58 27.57 -1.97
N PRO A 311 2.87 26.84 -2.84
CA PRO A 311 2.36 27.39 -4.10
C PRO A 311 1.46 28.62 -3.90
N ASP A 312 1.44 29.53 -4.88
CA ASP A 312 0.73 30.82 -4.79
C ASP A 312 -0.81 30.67 -4.64
N ASP A 313 -1.38 29.53 -5.02
CA ASP A 313 -2.80 29.19 -4.88
C ASP A 313 -3.17 28.69 -3.48
N LYS A 314 -2.21 28.48 -2.58
CA LYS A 314 -2.46 28.00 -1.22
C LYS A 314 -2.67 29.15 -0.23
N SER A 315 -3.55 28.92 0.75
CA SER A 315 -3.88 29.90 1.80
C SER A 315 -2.80 30.04 2.89
N TYR A 316 -1.74 29.24 2.83
CA TYR A 316 -0.62 29.23 3.77
C TYR A 316 0.69 29.53 3.04
N SER A 317 1.63 30.17 3.71
CA SER A 317 2.90 30.60 3.09
C SER A 317 3.99 29.52 3.12
N TRP A 318 3.92 28.58 4.07
CA TRP A 318 4.95 27.59 4.33
C TRP A 318 4.37 26.19 4.45
N CYS A 319 5.13 25.19 4.00
CA CYS A 319 4.72 23.81 4.04
C CYS A 319 5.92 22.84 4.07
N HIS A 320 5.64 21.63 4.54
CA HIS A 320 6.45 20.47 4.25
C HIS A 320 5.96 19.80 2.97
N LYS A 321 6.89 19.25 2.20
CA LYS A 321 6.60 18.58 0.94
C LYS A 321 6.91 17.09 1.07
N PHE A 322 5.98 16.26 0.63
CA PHE A 322 6.13 14.82 0.58
C PHE A 322 5.75 14.33 -0.81
N ALA A 323 6.49 13.38 -1.36
CA ALA A 323 6.18 12.78 -2.66
C ALA A 323 5.66 11.37 -2.46
N THR A 324 4.73 10.94 -3.31
CA THR A 324 4.16 9.59 -3.26
C THR A 324 4.20 8.91 -4.63
N ALA A 325 4.34 7.59 -4.60
CA ALA A 325 4.12 6.69 -5.73
C ALA A 325 2.86 5.89 -5.47
N VAL A 326 1.90 5.96 -6.40
CA VAL A 326 0.57 5.38 -6.24
C VAL A 326 0.26 4.49 -7.43
N ILE A 327 -0.20 3.27 -7.21
CA ILE A 327 -0.77 2.45 -8.28
C ILE A 327 -2.11 3.07 -8.67
N VAL A 328 -2.24 3.41 -9.95
CA VAL A 328 -3.46 3.99 -10.53
C VAL A 328 -4.12 3.02 -11.50
N GLY A 329 -5.44 2.92 -11.39
CA GLY A 329 -6.29 2.08 -12.24
C GLY A 329 -7.75 2.46 -12.04
N GLU A 330 -8.66 1.69 -12.65
CA GLU A 330 -10.10 1.90 -12.45
C GLU A 330 -10.48 1.73 -10.97
N ASN A 331 -10.56 2.85 -10.25
CA ASN A 331 -10.90 2.95 -8.82
C ASN A 331 -9.82 2.42 -7.88
N THR A 332 -8.56 2.52 -8.30
CA THR A 332 -7.41 2.11 -7.51
C THR A 332 -6.44 3.26 -7.34
N HIS A 333 -6.14 3.60 -6.08
CA HIS A 333 -5.18 4.62 -5.67
C HIS A 333 -4.32 4.07 -4.54
N PHE A 334 -3.68 2.91 -4.74
CA PHE A 334 -2.95 2.23 -3.67
C PHE A 334 -1.53 2.78 -3.55
N ILE A 335 -1.16 3.30 -2.39
CA ILE A 335 0.13 3.95 -2.17
C ILE A 335 1.20 2.87 -1.99
N ILE A 336 2.28 2.93 -2.77
CA ILE A 336 3.37 1.94 -2.72
C ILE A 336 4.73 2.54 -2.41
N GLY A 337 4.83 3.87 -2.38
CA GLY A 337 6.05 4.55 -2.00
C GLY A 337 5.81 5.96 -1.50
N VAL A 338 6.61 6.39 -0.54
CA VAL A 338 6.61 7.73 0.03
C VAL A 338 8.04 8.23 0.18
N CYS A 339 8.26 9.52 -0.12
CA CYS A 339 9.57 10.17 -0.03
C CYS A 339 9.46 11.56 0.61
N PRO A 340 10.28 11.89 1.61
CA PRO A 340 10.34 13.25 2.16
C PRO A 340 11.13 14.17 1.22
N LEU A 341 10.79 15.47 1.21
CA LEU A 341 11.44 16.49 0.41
C LEU A 341 11.77 17.73 1.25
N GLY A 342 12.78 18.49 0.82
CA GLY A 342 12.95 19.87 1.26
C GLY A 342 14.22 20.20 2.04
N SER A 343 15.18 19.28 2.18
CA SER A 343 16.49 19.59 2.77
C SER A 343 17.60 19.55 1.71
N THR A 344 18.45 20.58 1.71
CA THR A 344 19.65 20.64 0.85
C THR A 344 20.69 19.59 1.22
N GLU A 345 20.74 19.14 2.48
CA GLU A 345 21.63 18.07 2.92
C GLU A 345 21.20 16.71 2.35
N TYR A 346 19.89 16.51 2.21
CA TYR A 346 19.31 15.30 1.63
C TYR A 346 19.25 15.33 0.10
N ALA A 347 19.20 16.52 -0.48
CA ALA A 347 19.27 16.67 -1.92
C ALA A 347 20.68 16.32 -2.39
N ASP A 348 20.79 15.50 -3.43
CA ASP A 348 22.07 15.09 -4.03
C ASP A 348 22.70 16.23 -4.85
N THR A 349 22.92 17.36 -4.19
CA THR A 349 23.31 18.64 -4.78
C THR A 349 24.64 18.54 -5.53
N HIS A 350 25.56 17.70 -5.06
CA HIS A 350 26.82 17.42 -5.73
C HIS A 350 26.67 16.64 -7.04
N ALA A 351 25.58 15.88 -7.20
CA ALA A 351 25.28 15.19 -8.45
C ALA A 351 24.65 16.09 -9.51
N TYR A 352 24.28 17.33 -9.18
CA TYR A 352 23.65 18.26 -10.13
C TYR A 352 24.51 19.48 -10.40
N SER A 353 24.60 19.83 -11.68
CA SER A 353 25.17 21.11 -12.09
C SER A 353 24.21 22.25 -11.78
N GLY A 354 24.69 23.33 -11.15
CA GLY A 354 23.93 24.57 -10.95
C GLY A 354 23.95 25.08 -9.51
N LYS A 355 22.93 25.84 -9.13
CA LYS A 355 22.72 26.25 -7.73
C LYS A 355 22.10 25.11 -6.94
N ASP A 356 22.53 24.99 -5.70
CA ASP A 356 21.99 24.10 -4.68
C ASP A 356 20.48 24.27 -4.54
N ARG A 357 19.78 23.15 -4.40
CA ARG A 357 18.33 23.10 -4.24
C ARG A 357 17.97 22.19 -3.08
N SER A 358 16.84 22.48 -2.44
CA SER A 358 16.28 21.66 -1.37
C SER A 358 15.75 20.29 -1.84
N TYR A 359 15.58 20.09 -3.15
CA TYR A 359 15.30 18.81 -3.81
C TYR A 359 15.43 18.98 -5.34
N TYR A 360 15.62 17.85 -6.03
CA TYR A 360 15.63 17.78 -7.50
C TYR A 360 14.55 16.79 -7.95
N VAL A 361 13.55 17.26 -8.70
CA VAL A 361 12.36 16.46 -9.03
C VAL A 361 12.70 15.16 -9.79
N GLY A 362 13.74 15.16 -10.61
CA GLY A 362 14.21 13.92 -11.26
C GLY A 362 14.83 12.92 -10.27
N ASP A 363 15.49 13.37 -9.22
CA ASP A 363 15.96 12.49 -8.13
C ASP A 363 14.77 11.92 -7.33
N VAL A 364 13.75 12.74 -7.07
CA VAL A 364 12.50 12.30 -6.44
C VAL A 364 11.83 11.21 -7.27
N ALA A 365 11.71 11.40 -8.59
CA ALA A 365 11.18 10.40 -9.49
C ALA A 365 12.00 9.11 -9.44
N ARG A 366 13.34 9.18 -9.47
CA ARG A 366 14.21 8.00 -9.34
C ARG A 366 13.97 7.25 -8.02
N ARG A 367 13.90 7.95 -6.88
CA ARG A 367 13.67 7.33 -5.57
C ARG A 367 12.31 6.63 -5.53
N LEU A 368 11.25 7.32 -5.96
CA LEU A 368 9.90 6.76 -5.99
C LEU A 368 9.77 5.56 -6.94
N LEU A 369 10.32 5.64 -8.16
CA LEU A 369 10.34 4.54 -9.11
C LEU A 369 11.16 3.36 -8.59
N SER A 370 12.30 3.64 -7.93
CA SER A 370 13.12 2.59 -7.31
C SER A 370 12.39 1.88 -6.18
N ILE A 371 11.61 2.59 -5.36
CA ILE A 371 10.78 1.99 -4.31
C ILE A 371 9.68 1.15 -4.97
N ALA A 372 8.94 1.72 -5.93
CA ALA A 372 7.83 1.04 -6.60
C ALA A 372 8.27 -0.22 -7.36
N ASN A 373 9.40 -0.18 -8.06
CA ASN A 373 9.95 -1.31 -8.81
C ASN A 373 10.35 -2.51 -7.95
N GLN A 374 10.48 -2.35 -6.62
CA GLN A 374 10.69 -3.50 -5.73
C GLN A 374 9.46 -4.41 -5.64
N TYR A 375 8.27 -3.91 -6.03
CA TYR A 375 6.99 -4.58 -5.74
C TYR A 375 6.13 -4.80 -6.98
N VAL A 376 6.26 -3.92 -7.97
CA VAL A 376 5.48 -3.95 -9.20
C VAL A 376 6.34 -3.76 -10.43
N SER A 377 5.98 -4.44 -11.51
CA SER A 377 6.54 -4.14 -12.83
C SER A 377 5.85 -2.90 -13.39
N ILE A 378 6.55 -1.77 -13.42
CA ILE A 378 5.99 -0.50 -13.91
C ILE A 378 5.97 -0.52 -15.44
N ARG A 379 4.82 -0.22 -16.04
CA ARG A 379 4.68 -0.04 -17.50
C ARG A 379 4.46 1.42 -17.90
N MET A 380 3.77 2.17 -17.06
CA MET A 380 3.30 3.51 -17.36
C MET A 380 3.47 4.41 -16.14
N VAL A 381 3.93 5.63 -16.35
CA VAL A 381 4.07 6.65 -15.31
C VAL A 381 3.23 7.87 -15.67
N TYR A 382 2.25 8.18 -14.85
CA TYR A 382 1.58 9.48 -14.84
C TYR A 382 2.30 10.35 -13.81
N ALA A 383 2.70 11.56 -14.15
CA ALA A 383 3.31 12.44 -13.16
C ALA A 383 2.67 13.82 -13.21
N ASP A 384 2.56 14.45 -12.05
CA ASP A 384 2.04 15.82 -11.98
C ASP A 384 2.93 16.81 -12.76
N ARG A 385 2.37 17.98 -13.10
CA ARG A 385 3.07 19.10 -13.75
C ARG A 385 4.30 19.58 -12.96
N GLU A 386 4.40 19.33 -11.66
CA GLU A 386 5.65 19.52 -10.91
C GLU A 386 6.82 18.70 -11.44
N PHE A 387 6.54 17.54 -12.06
CA PHE A 387 7.52 16.65 -12.69
C PHE A 387 7.87 17.03 -14.14
N HIS A 388 7.40 18.18 -14.65
CA HIS A 388 7.86 18.72 -15.93
C HIS A 388 9.32 19.20 -15.84
N ALA A 389 10.26 18.27 -15.99
CA ALA A 389 11.71 18.51 -15.98
C ALA A 389 12.46 17.58 -16.94
N ALA A 390 13.54 18.09 -17.54
CA ALA A 390 14.40 17.30 -18.44
C ALA A 390 14.97 16.05 -17.75
N ASP A 391 15.34 16.14 -16.48
CA ASP A 391 15.86 15.02 -15.68
C ASP A 391 14.83 13.91 -15.43
N VAL A 392 13.54 14.27 -15.32
CA VAL A 392 12.45 13.29 -15.19
C VAL A 392 12.27 12.55 -16.51
N VAL A 393 12.18 13.28 -17.63
CA VAL A 393 12.10 12.68 -18.98
C VAL A 393 13.31 11.76 -19.22
N TYR A 394 14.52 12.23 -18.95
CA TYR A 394 15.74 11.43 -19.05
C TYR A 394 15.64 10.13 -18.24
N THR A 395 15.14 10.23 -17.00
CA THR A 395 14.98 9.07 -16.10
C THR A 395 13.99 8.07 -16.66
N LEU A 396 12.83 8.51 -17.13
CA LEU A 396 11.77 7.65 -17.64
C LEU A 396 12.21 6.94 -18.92
N GLU A 397 12.83 7.67 -19.85
CA GLU A 397 13.39 7.12 -21.09
C GLU A 397 14.52 6.10 -20.82
N SER A 398 15.43 6.42 -19.91
CA SER A 398 16.56 5.52 -19.57
C SER A 398 16.11 4.21 -18.93
N ASN A 399 14.89 4.17 -18.37
CA ASN A 399 14.29 2.98 -17.77
C ASN A 399 13.25 2.31 -18.68
N ASP A 400 13.10 2.75 -19.93
CA ASP A 400 12.12 2.22 -20.90
C ASP A 400 10.67 2.25 -20.35
N LEU A 401 10.33 3.33 -19.64
CA LEU A 401 9.00 3.53 -19.06
C LEU A 401 8.17 4.46 -19.92
N ASN A 402 6.94 4.05 -20.25
CA ASN A 402 6.00 4.94 -20.90
C ASN A 402 5.53 6.01 -19.90
N TYR A 403 5.24 7.23 -20.37
CA TYR A 403 4.76 8.28 -19.47
C TYR A 403 3.81 9.28 -20.09
N VAL A 404 3.03 9.95 -19.23
CA VAL A 404 2.25 11.15 -19.52
C VAL A 404 2.44 12.16 -18.39
N ILE A 405 2.88 13.37 -18.72
CA ILE A 405 3.14 14.46 -17.76
C ILE A 405 2.55 15.75 -18.33
N PRO A 406 1.64 16.47 -17.64
CA PRO A 406 1.18 17.77 -18.11
C PRO A 406 2.36 18.74 -18.19
N ALA A 407 2.45 19.45 -19.30
CA ALA A 407 3.52 20.38 -19.52
C ALA A 407 3.19 21.75 -18.93
N ARG A 408 4.24 22.44 -18.44
CA ARG A 408 4.16 23.84 -18.02
C ARG A 408 4.21 24.73 -19.27
N LYS A 409 3.26 25.66 -19.37
CA LYS A 409 3.20 26.67 -20.45
C LYS A 409 4.28 27.73 -20.21
N ASP A 410 5.50 27.45 -20.66
CA ASP A 410 6.57 28.45 -20.62
C ASP A 410 6.36 29.52 -21.69
N LYS A 411 6.93 30.71 -21.48
CA LYS A 411 6.71 31.88 -22.35
C LYS A 411 7.29 31.72 -23.75
N ASP A 412 8.27 30.84 -23.93
CA ASP A 412 9.13 30.86 -25.11
C ASP A 412 8.93 29.64 -26.03
N ARG A 413 8.35 28.53 -25.52
CA ARG A 413 8.30 27.25 -26.23
C ARG A 413 6.90 26.66 -26.25
N ILE A 414 6.37 26.20 -25.12
CA ILE A 414 5.06 25.53 -25.05
C ILE A 414 3.93 26.56 -25.08
N GLY A 415 4.05 27.68 -24.37
CA GLY A 415 3.04 28.76 -24.37
C GLY A 415 2.70 29.27 -25.78
N PRO A 416 3.70 29.61 -26.64
CA PRO A 416 3.44 29.99 -28.03
C PRO A 416 2.83 28.90 -28.92
N ILE A 417 2.98 27.62 -28.56
CA ILE A 417 2.31 26.51 -29.25
C ILE A 417 0.84 26.48 -28.82
N CYS A 418 0.56 26.52 -27.51
CA CYS A 418 -0.80 26.58 -26.98
C CYS A 418 -1.57 27.81 -27.49
N ALA A 419 -0.95 28.99 -27.53
CA ALA A 419 -1.58 30.21 -28.05
C ALA A 419 -1.97 30.10 -29.54
N ARG A 420 -1.27 29.26 -30.30
CA ARG A 420 -1.54 28.99 -31.72
C ARG A 420 -2.31 27.69 -31.94
N PHE A 421 -2.82 27.06 -30.88
CA PHE A 421 -3.47 25.76 -30.95
C PHE A 421 -4.56 25.69 -32.02
N ASN A 422 -5.45 26.69 -32.10
CA ASN A 422 -6.51 26.72 -33.13
C ASN A 422 -6.00 26.74 -34.58
N GLN A 423 -4.76 27.20 -34.81
CA GLN A 423 -4.12 27.18 -36.13
C GLN A 423 -3.30 25.91 -36.39
N LEU A 424 -2.82 25.27 -35.32
CA LEU A 424 -1.95 24.09 -35.39
C LEU A 424 -2.71 22.77 -35.32
N LYS A 425 -3.85 22.76 -34.61
CA LYS A 425 -4.64 21.56 -34.38
C LYS A 425 -5.19 20.99 -35.68
N ARG A 426 -5.20 19.67 -35.76
CA ARG A 426 -5.84 18.89 -36.82
C ARG A 426 -7.13 18.28 -36.28
N GLY A 427 -8.02 17.92 -37.20
CA GLY A 427 -9.34 17.39 -36.91
C GLY A 427 -10.40 18.47 -36.68
N TYR A 428 -11.37 18.52 -37.59
CA TYR A 428 -12.57 19.39 -37.55
C TYR A 428 -13.74 18.78 -38.34
N ASP A 429 -13.59 17.55 -38.84
CA ASP A 429 -14.43 17.05 -39.93
C ASP A 429 -15.76 16.46 -39.44
N ASP A 430 -15.82 16.00 -38.18
CA ASP A 430 -17.04 15.57 -37.49
C ASP A 430 -16.79 15.49 -35.97
N VAL A 431 -17.46 16.32 -35.16
CA VAL A 431 -17.26 16.38 -33.70
C VAL A 431 -17.63 15.07 -32.99
N ASP A 432 -18.47 14.24 -33.61
CA ASP A 432 -18.88 12.95 -33.06
C ASP A 432 -17.83 11.85 -33.29
N TYR A 433 -16.85 12.06 -34.19
CA TYR A 433 -15.87 11.04 -34.58
C TYR A 433 -14.41 11.51 -34.63
N ASP A 434 -14.12 12.79 -34.41
CA ASP A 434 -12.77 13.33 -34.52
C ASP A 434 -12.42 14.24 -33.34
N THR A 435 -11.27 13.99 -32.70
CA THR A 435 -10.84 14.77 -31.54
C THR A 435 -9.81 15.81 -31.98
N PRO A 436 -10.11 17.12 -31.87
CA PRO A 436 -9.21 18.16 -32.34
C PRO A 436 -7.99 18.28 -31.43
N LEU A 437 -6.81 17.94 -31.92
CA LEU A 437 -5.56 18.05 -31.14
C LEU A 437 -4.36 18.39 -32.02
N HIS A 438 -3.22 18.67 -31.39
CA HIS A 438 -1.94 18.86 -32.08
C HIS A 438 -0.87 17.96 -31.48
N VAL A 439 -0.15 17.23 -32.33
CA VAL A 439 1.04 16.47 -31.92
C VAL A 439 2.29 17.09 -32.52
N LYS A 440 3.32 17.22 -31.69
CA LYS A 440 4.68 17.55 -32.11
C LYS A 440 5.64 16.51 -31.57
N THR A 441 6.06 15.60 -32.44
CA THR A 441 7.07 14.58 -32.15
C THR A 441 8.46 15.19 -32.01
N ASP A 442 9.37 14.48 -31.33
CA ASP A 442 10.76 14.89 -31.09
C ASP A 442 10.89 16.32 -30.53
N PHE A 443 9.96 16.72 -29.66
CA PHE A 443 10.01 18.00 -28.97
C PHE A 443 11.23 18.03 -28.03
N PRO A 444 12.21 18.92 -28.26
CA PRO A 444 13.39 18.95 -27.43
C PRO A 444 13.07 19.57 -26.06
N MET A 445 13.74 19.17 -25.00
CA MET A 445 13.70 19.82 -23.69
C MET A 445 15.13 20.03 -23.21
N HIS A 446 15.34 21.12 -22.47
CA HIS A 446 16.65 21.43 -21.91
C HIS A 446 16.53 21.60 -20.40
N GLY A 447 17.50 21.08 -19.66
CA GLY A 447 17.56 21.25 -18.22
C GLY A 447 18.74 20.52 -17.60
N SER A 448 18.89 20.68 -16.28
CA SER A 448 19.92 19.97 -15.52
C SER A 448 19.50 18.51 -15.38
N VAL A 449 20.43 17.58 -15.64
CA VAL A 449 20.26 16.14 -15.51
C VAL A 449 21.30 15.61 -14.52
N LYS A 450 20.91 14.64 -13.69
CA LYS A 450 21.79 14.07 -12.66
C LYS A 450 23.06 13.46 -13.29
N HIS A 451 24.21 13.79 -12.72
CA HIS A 451 25.55 13.42 -13.20
C HIS A 451 25.87 13.88 -14.64
N ASP A 452 25.16 14.90 -15.12
CA ASP A 452 25.34 15.49 -16.45
C ASP A 452 25.39 17.03 -16.36
N VAL A 453 25.32 17.69 -17.52
CA VAL A 453 25.38 19.14 -17.64
C VAL A 453 24.07 19.82 -17.25
N SER A 454 24.14 21.10 -16.86
CA SER A 454 22.99 21.91 -16.43
C SER A 454 21.97 22.23 -17.53
N ASN A 455 22.30 21.92 -18.78
CA ASN A 455 21.49 22.23 -19.97
C ASN A 455 21.47 21.03 -20.94
N ALA A 456 21.37 19.82 -20.40
CA ALA A 456 21.27 18.60 -21.19
C ALA A 456 20.00 18.63 -22.04
N LYS A 457 20.09 18.11 -23.26
CA LYS A 457 19.00 18.10 -24.22
C LYS A 457 18.37 16.71 -24.28
N VAL A 458 17.09 16.62 -23.95
CA VAL A 458 16.27 15.40 -24.04
C VAL A 458 15.15 15.60 -25.06
N TYR A 459 14.52 14.51 -25.49
CA TYR A 459 13.44 14.55 -26.49
C TYR A 459 12.21 13.83 -25.93
N THR A 460 11.03 14.30 -26.33
CA THR A 460 9.72 13.75 -25.95
C THR A 460 8.70 14.15 -27.02
N ASN A 461 7.54 13.51 -27.08
CA ASN A 461 6.41 13.97 -27.86
C ASN A 461 5.59 14.99 -27.05
N LEU A 462 5.20 16.10 -27.68
CA LEU A 462 4.29 17.10 -27.12
C LEU A 462 2.91 16.91 -27.74
N VAL A 463 1.91 16.59 -26.92
CA VAL A 463 0.50 16.52 -27.32
C VAL A 463 -0.22 17.72 -26.73
N VAL A 464 -1.00 18.44 -27.54
CA VAL A 464 -1.82 19.56 -27.06
C VAL A 464 -3.28 19.24 -27.33
N LEU A 465 -4.03 19.09 -26.24
CA LEU A 465 -5.47 18.89 -26.23
C LEU A 465 -6.22 20.22 -26.19
N PRO A 466 -7.52 20.25 -26.57
CA PRO A 466 -8.34 21.42 -26.40
C PRO A 466 -8.50 21.79 -24.92
N PRO A 467 -8.96 23.02 -24.62
CA PRO A 467 -9.34 23.37 -23.26
C PRO A 467 -10.34 22.36 -22.69
N ASP A 468 -10.18 22.02 -21.42
CA ASP A 468 -11.20 21.30 -20.66
C ASP A 468 -12.20 22.33 -20.13
N GLU A 469 -13.48 22.18 -20.46
CA GLU A 469 -14.53 23.07 -19.94
C GLU A 469 -14.92 22.71 -18.50
N ASP A 470 -14.54 21.51 -18.02
CA ASP A 470 -14.84 21.00 -16.67
C ASP A 470 -13.64 21.12 -15.71
N ASP A 471 -12.53 21.73 -16.12
CA ASP A 471 -11.32 21.91 -15.29
C ASP A 471 -11.33 23.25 -14.53
N ASP A 472 -11.87 23.22 -13.31
CA ASP A 472 -11.90 24.35 -12.37
C ASP A 472 -10.50 24.88 -11.96
N THR A 473 -9.42 24.14 -12.27
CA THR A 473 -8.05 24.48 -11.86
C THR A 473 -7.24 25.23 -12.93
N HIS A 474 -7.73 25.30 -14.16
CA HIS A 474 -7.05 25.95 -15.28
C HIS A 474 -7.64 27.34 -15.58
N GLU A 475 -6.84 28.21 -16.22
CA GLU A 475 -7.41 29.39 -16.84
C GLU A 475 -8.43 28.93 -17.90
N ASP A 476 -9.69 29.26 -17.64
CA ASP A 476 -10.85 28.95 -18.47
C ASP A 476 -10.53 29.17 -19.96
N GLY A 477 -10.77 28.14 -20.78
CA GLY A 477 -10.55 28.19 -22.22
C GLY A 477 -9.09 28.05 -22.71
N SER A 478 -8.15 27.59 -21.87
CA SER A 478 -6.74 27.43 -22.28
C SER A 478 -6.37 25.98 -22.68
N PRO A 479 -5.67 25.75 -23.83
CA PRO A 479 -5.30 24.40 -24.29
C PRO A 479 -4.40 23.64 -23.31
N GLN A 480 -4.47 22.31 -23.32
CA GLN A 480 -3.80 21.44 -22.34
C GLN A 480 -2.60 20.70 -22.98
N PRO A 481 -1.35 21.11 -22.71
CA PRO A 481 -0.18 20.43 -23.23
C PRO A 481 0.27 19.28 -22.32
N PHE A 482 0.69 18.17 -22.92
CA PHE A 482 1.22 16.96 -22.27
C PHE A 482 2.52 16.53 -22.93
N LEU A 483 3.45 16.02 -22.12
CA LEU A 483 4.67 15.35 -22.55
C LEU A 483 4.47 13.84 -22.46
N THR A 484 4.89 13.12 -23.48
CA THR A 484 4.80 11.67 -23.53
C THR A 484 5.87 11.08 -24.44
N ASN A 485 6.19 9.80 -24.28
CA ASN A 485 6.99 9.01 -25.23
C ASN A 485 6.16 7.94 -25.95
N LEU A 486 4.84 7.97 -25.77
CA LEU A 486 3.91 7.13 -26.51
C LEU A 486 3.99 7.44 -28.01
N ASP A 487 3.76 6.41 -28.82
CA ASP A 487 3.72 6.50 -30.29
C ASP A 487 2.44 7.18 -30.77
N VAL A 488 2.38 8.50 -30.59
CA VAL A 488 1.23 9.38 -30.90
C VAL A 488 1.46 10.15 -32.20
N ASP A 489 0.40 10.34 -32.98
CA ASP A 489 0.35 11.30 -34.08
C ASP A 489 -1.01 12.01 -34.17
N ASP A 490 -1.10 13.00 -35.08
CA ASP A 490 -2.33 13.72 -35.36
C ASP A 490 -2.77 13.65 -36.84
N GLU A 491 -2.24 12.70 -37.63
CA GLU A 491 -2.43 12.63 -39.08
C GLU A 491 -3.85 12.19 -39.46
N ILE A 492 -4.34 11.09 -38.88
CA ILE A 492 -5.68 10.54 -39.16
C ILE A 492 -6.58 10.54 -37.91
N PRO A 493 -7.92 10.48 -38.08
CA PRO A 493 -8.85 10.52 -36.94
C PRO A 493 -8.62 9.41 -35.91
N ALA A 494 -8.18 8.22 -36.33
CA ALA A 494 -7.92 7.11 -35.43
C ALA A 494 -6.77 7.41 -34.46
N ASP A 495 -5.68 7.98 -34.97
CA ASP A 495 -4.49 8.29 -34.17
C ASP A 495 -4.75 9.47 -33.23
N ARG A 496 -5.52 10.47 -33.67
CA ARG A 496 -6.01 11.56 -32.81
C ARG A 496 -6.87 11.04 -31.66
N ARG A 497 -7.83 10.16 -31.93
CA ARG A 497 -8.65 9.56 -30.86
C ARG A 497 -7.79 8.75 -29.90
N TRP A 498 -6.87 7.94 -30.41
CA TRP A 498 -5.99 7.15 -29.55
C TRP A 498 -5.09 8.02 -28.68
N ALA A 499 -4.50 9.09 -29.24
CA ALA A 499 -3.68 10.04 -28.51
C ALA A 499 -4.50 10.79 -27.45
N ALA A 500 -5.70 11.26 -27.80
CA ALA A 500 -6.63 11.87 -26.86
C ALA A 500 -6.99 10.91 -25.71
N GLU A 501 -7.39 9.67 -26.02
CA GLU A 501 -7.69 8.65 -25.02
C GLU A 501 -6.50 8.38 -24.08
N GLN A 502 -5.26 8.35 -24.59
CA GLN A 502 -4.09 8.15 -23.73
C GLN A 502 -3.83 9.34 -22.81
N MET A 503 -4.07 10.56 -23.29
CA MET A 503 -3.93 11.78 -22.49
C MET A 503 -5.08 11.92 -21.48
N GLU A 504 -6.32 11.60 -21.86
CA GLU A 504 -7.49 11.64 -20.98
C GLU A 504 -7.41 10.59 -19.85
N LYS A 505 -6.75 9.45 -20.08
CA LYS A 505 -6.41 8.50 -18.99
C LYS A 505 -5.53 9.14 -17.90
N TYR A 506 -4.87 10.27 -18.16
CA TYR A 506 -4.23 11.05 -17.09
C TYR A 506 -5.25 11.45 -16.00
N ASN A 507 -6.53 11.65 -16.34
CA ASN A 507 -7.57 11.98 -15.38
C ASN A 507 -7.84 10.86 -14.36
N ASP A 508 -7.44 9.61 -14.64
CA ASP A 508 -7.45 8.53 -13.64
C ASP A 508 -6.54 8.85 -12.44
N ARG A 509 -5.51 9.70 -12.65
CA ARG A 509 -4.68 10.30 -11.59
C ARG A 509 -5.47 11.30 -10.75
N GLY A 510 -6.48 12.00 -11.28
CA GLY A 510 -7.21 13.06 -10.57
C GLY A 510 -7.88 12.61 -9.27
N ALA A 511 -8.20 11.31 -9.14
CA ALA A 511 -8.66 10.76 -7.86
C ALA A 511 -7.57 10.70 -6.77
N ILE A 512 -6.30 10.96 -7.09
CA ILE A 512 -5.22 11.16 -6.11
C ILE A 512 -5.42 12.44 -5.29
N GLU A 513 -6.00 13.51 -5.85
CA GLU A 513 -6.26 14.74 -5.08
C GLU A 513 -7.25 14.47 -3.94
N ASN A 514 -8.34 13.74 -4.25
CA ASN A 514 -9.28 13.24 -3.25
C ASN A 514 -8.61 12.26 -2.27
N SER A 515 -7.66 11.46 -2.76
CA SER A 515 -6.88 10.54 -1.94
C SER A 515 -5.98 11.27 -0.96
N TYR A 516 -5.40 12.42 -1.30
CA TYR A 516 -4.61 13.22 -0.37
C TYR A 516 -5.43 13.83 0.76
N SER A 517 -6.64 14.31 0.46
CA SER A 517 -7.56 14.74 1.53
C SER A 517 -7.82 13.56 2.48
N SER A 518 -8.04 12.37 1.92
CA SER A 518 -8.28 11.15 2.68
C SER A 518 -7.04 10.71 3.49
N ILE A 519 -5.82 10.84 2.95
CA ILE A 519 -4.57 10.55 3.68
C ILE A 519 -4.41 11.51 4.87
N LYS A 520 -4.72 12.79 4.69
CA LYS A 520 -4.70 13.78 5.78
C LYS A 520 -5.71 13.44 6.87
N ASP A 521 -6.91 12.98 6.48
CA ASP A 521 -7.94 12.52 7.40
C ASP A 521 -7.59 11.19 8.09
N ALA A 522 -6.68 10.41 7.50
CA ALA A 522 -6.17 9.14 8.04
C ALA A 522 -4.88 9.29 8.85
N ALA A 523 -4.25 10.47 8.85
CA ALA A 523 -3.04 10.77 9.61
C ALA A 523 -3.40 11.36 10.99
N ALA A 524 -2.61 11.06 12.02
CA ALA A 524 -2.77 11.70 13.32
C ALA A 524 -2.51 13.22 13.21
N TRP A 525 -3.35 14.02 13.88
CA TRP A 525 -3.16 15.47 13.89
C TRP A 525 -2.05 15.87 14.86
N THR A 526 -1.17 16.79 14.48
CA THR A 526 -0.08 17.24 15.36
C THR A 526 0.16 18.75 15.31
N THR A 527 0.45 19.33 16.48
CA THR A 527 0.95 20.71 16.63
C THR A 527 2.47 20.78 16.61
N SER A 528 3.17 19.64 16.60
CA SER A 528 4.63 19.59 16.59
C SER A 528 5.20 20.39 15.41
N LYS A 529 6.27 21.11 15.66
CA LYS A 529 7.01 21.84 14.61
C LYS A 529 8.09 20.98 13.96
N GLU A 530 8.46 19.86 14.61
CA GLU A 530 9.50 18.96 14.12
C GLU A 530 9.06 18.23 12.85
N PHE A 531 9.97 18.14 11.89
CA PHE A 531 9.70 17.55 10.58
C PHE A 531 9.46 16.05 10.68
N GLU A 532 10.26 15.36 11.48
CA GLU A 532 10.24 13.92 11.73
C GLU A 532 8.85 13.47 12.18
N VAL A 533 8.25 14.23 13.11
CA VAL A 533 6.91 13.94 13.64
C VAL A 533 5.85 14.06 12.55
N ARG A 534 5.89 15.14 11.77
CA ARG A 534 4.93 15.34 10.65
C ARG A 534 5.12 14.33 9.54
N TRP A 535 6.37 13.98 9.24
CA TRP A 535 6.74 12.97 8.26
C TRP A 535 6.24 11.58 8.68
N PHE A 536 6.45 11.21 9.94
CA PHE A 536 5.99 9.95 10.50
C PHE A 536 4.47 9.81 10.41
N HIS A 537 3.71 10.79 10.92
CA HIS A 537 2.25 10.76 10.86
C HIS A 537 1.71 10.73 9.43
N PHE A 538 2.36 11.43 8.49
CA PHE A 538 1.99 11.38 7.07
C PHE A 538 2.22 9.97 6.48
N GLY A 539 3.41 9.40 6.70
CA GLY A 539 3.73 8.05 6.23
C GLY A 539 2.80 6.99 6.83
N PHE A 540 2.51 7.09 8.13
CA PHE A 540 1.58 6.19 8.81
C PHE A 540 0.15 6.37 8.29
N GLY A 541 -0.29 7.61 8.05
CA GLY A 541 -1.58 7.90 7.43
C GLY A 541 -1.74 7.27 6.05
N CYS A 542 -0.66 7.16 5.26
CA CYS A 542 -0.67 6.43 3.98
C CYS A 542 -0.95 4.93 4.18
N ILE A 543 -0.40 4.33 5.24
CA ILE A 543 -0.66 2.91 5.59
C ILE A 543 -2.13 2.72 5.99
N VAL A 544 -2.66 3.59 6.85
CA VAL A 544 -4.08 3.54 7.27
C VAL A 544 -5.03 3.74 6.09
N TYR A 545 -4.69 4.66 5.19
CA TYR A 545 -5.41 4.88 3.94
C TYR A 545 -5.44 3.63 3.05
N ASN A 546 -4.29 2.95 2.87
CA ASN A 546 -4.24 1.70 2.12
C ASN A 546 -5.08 0.59 2.77
N MET A 547 -5.09 0.49 4.10
CA MET A 547 -5.94 -0.46 4.82
C MET A 547 -7.42 -0.19 4.56
N TRP A 548 -7.84 1.07 4.55
CA TRP A 548 -9.21 1.45 4.21
C TRP A 548 -9.58 0.99 2.80
N LEU A 549 -8.74 1.27 1.80
CA LEU A 549 -8.97 0.83 0.42
C LEU A 549 -9.08 -0.69 0.33
N LEU A 550 -8.22 -1.42 1.03
CA LEU A 550 -8.25 -2.88 1.07
C LEU A 550 -9.58 -3.42 1.63
N VAL A 551 -10.07 -2.85 2.73
CA VAL A 551 -11.36 -3.23 3.32
C VAL A 551 -12.51 -2.96 2.36
N ASP A 552 -12.44 -1.83 1.66
CA ASP A 552 -13.42 -1.46 0.66
C ASP A 552 -13.42 -2.46 -0.51
N PHE A 553 -12.25 -2.76 -1.08
CA PHE A 553 -12.10 -3.76 -2.16
C PHE A 553 -12.64 -5.13 -1.76
N LEU A 554 -12.23 -5.65 -0.60
CA LEU A 554 -12.67 -6.96 -0.10
C LEU A 554 -14.16 -7.00 0.22
N THR A 555 -14.74 -5.86 0.61
CA THR A 555 -16.19 -5.77 0.83
C THR A 555 -16.95 -5.76 -0.50
N GLN A 556 -16.45 -5.03 -1.50
CA GLN A 556 -17.06 -4.94 -2.83
C GLN A 556 -17.04 -6.29 -3.58
N ASP A 557 -15.89 -6.95 -3.58
CA ASP A 557 -15.70 -8.28 -4.13
C ASP A 557 -16.73 -9.29 -3.60
N ARG A 558 -16.88 -9.38 -2.28
CA ARG A 558 -17.83 -10.29 -1.63
C ARG A 558 -19.29 -10.03 -1.99
N ILE A 559 -19.60 -8.80 -2.34
CA ILE A 559 -20.96 -8.37 -2.68
C ILE A 559 -21.28 -8.72 -4.14
N GLY A 560 -20.32 -9.22 -4.93
CA GLY A 560 -20.50 -9.50 -6.35
C GLY A 560 -20.67 -8.24 -7.20
N VAL A 561 -20.58 -7.05 -6.59
CA VAL A 561 -20.60 -5.77 -7.29
C VAL A 561 -19.14 -5.42 -7.58
N ILE A 562 -18.57 -6.15 -8.53
CA ILE A 562 -17.28 -5.83 -9.14
C ILE A 562 -17.52 -4.83 -10.30
N ASP A 563 -18.62 -4.07 -10.28
CA ASP A 563 -18.81 -2.96 -11.23
C ASP A 563 -17.83 -1.83 -10.91
N THR A 564 -17.27 -1.23 -11.96
CA THR A 564 -16.35 -0.09 -11.93
C THR A 564 -17.02 1.15 -11.31
N ARG A 565 -17.00 1.27 -9.98
CA ARG A 565 -17.54 2.43 -9.24
C ARG A 565 -16.49 3.50 -9.02
N LYS A 566 -16.71 4.72 -9.55
CA LYS A 566 -15.85 5.92 -9.39
C LYS A 566 -15.51 6.34 -7.95
N LYS A 567 -16.15 5.76 -6.92
CA LYS A 567 -15.96 6.12 -5.50
C LYS A 567 -16.02 4.88 -4.61
N PRO A 568 -15.21 4.82 -3.53
CA PRO A 568 -15.27 3.77 -2.53
C PRO A 568 -16.68 3.59 -1.95
N ARG A 569 -17.08 2.35 -1.69
CA ARG A 569 -18.42 2.03 -1.15
C ARG A 569 -18.50 2.30 0.35
N ILE A 570 -17.38 2.14 1.03
CA ILE A 570 -17.14 2.50 2.42
C ILE A 570 -16.41 3.83 2.42
N THR A 571 -17.01 4.87 2.98
CA THR A 571 -16.30 6.14 3.17
C THR A 571 -15.21 5.98 4.23
N LEU A 572 -14.11 6.72 4.08
CA LEU A 572 -13.01 6.71 5.05
C LEU A 572 -13.51 7.01 6.47
N GLN A 573 -14.33 8.05 6.65
CA GLN A 573 -14.90 8.40 7.96
C GLN A 573 -15.69 7.25 8.60
N ARG A 574 -16.41 6.45 7.79
CA ARG A 574 -17.15 5.30 8.29
C ARG A 574 -16.22 4.16 8.67
N PHE A 575 -15.13 3.96 7.94
CA PHE A 575 -14.08 3.01 8.27
C PHE A 575 -13.35 3.40 9.56
N LEU A 576 -12.92 4.66 9.68
CA LEU A 576 -12.27 5.19 10.88
C LEU A 576 -13.18 5.10 12.12
N GLY A 577 -14.44 5.54 12.04
CA GLY A 577 -15.40 5.38 13.15
C GLY A 577 -15.85 3.94 13.41
N TRP A 578 -15.57 3.00 12.50
CA TRP A 578 -15.71 1.58 12.80
C TRP A 578 -14.47 1.05 13.53
N LEU A 579 -13.28 1.33 13.02
CA LEU A 579 -12.01 1.01 13.66
C LEU A 579 -11.97 1.56 15.09
N GLU A 580 -12.42 2.80 15.31
CA GLU A 580 -12.46 3.45 16.62
C GLU A 580 -13.20 2.63 17.69
N ARG A 581 -14.31 1.98 17.30
CA ARG A 581 -15.12 1.10 18.18
C ARG A 581 -14.45 -0.23 18.44
N GLU A 582 -13.59 -0.68 17.54
CA GLU A 582 -12.89 -1.96 17.60
C GLU A 582 -11.46 -1.80 18.11
N LEU A 583 -10.98 -0.56 18.30
CA LEU A 583 -9.74 -0.23 19.01
C LEU A 583 -9.69 -0.86 20.42
N VAL A 584 -10.85 -1.17 21.02
CA VAL A 584 -10.93 -1.96 22.28
C VAL A 584 -10.29 -3.35 22.15
N THR A 585 -10.10 -3.86 20.93
CA THR A 585 -9.40 -5.13 20.66
C THR A 585 -7.92 -4.95 20.29
N LEU A 586 -7.50 -3.72 20.00
CA LEU A 586 -6.09 -3.37 19.77
C LEU A 586 -5.33 -3.23 21.09
N VAL A 587 -5.99 -2.59 22.04
CA VAL A 587 -5.62 -2.47 23.45
C VAL A 587 -5.88 -3.80 24.16
#